data_AF-A0A522JBX9-F1
#
_entry.id   AF-A0A522JBX9-F1
#
_cell.length_a   1.000
_cell.length_b   1.000
_cell.length_c   1.000
_cell.angle_alpha   90.00
_cell.angle_beta   90.00
_cell.angle_gamma   90.00
#
_symmetry.space_group_name_H-M   'P 1'
#
loop_
_entity.id
_entity.type
_entity.pdbx_description
1 polymer ?
#
loop_
_entity_poly.entity_id
_entity_poly.type
_entity_poly.pdbx_seq_one_letter_code
_entity_poly.pdbx_strand_id
1 'polypeptide(L)'
;MLSDNILLTDQHREMELGIAGLVDGSGSRAEFHAAVLLLRKHIYVEEVALFPVIDRDRARWMALAQMRYEHGDMWPHIESALALLEARADLEAMLDDAAAMERLLHAHDRKEEEAIYSVADRYVAAGGQPPLAEMFASTEIPAGWRCLRAPDALGDPGDRPVA
;
A
#
# COMPACT_ATOMS: atom_id res chain seq x y z
N MET A 1 16.69 -8.75 -15.71
CA MET A 1 15.47 -8.01 -15.33
C MET A 1 14.70 -8.95 -14.43
N LEU A 2 14.44 -8.57 -13.18
CA LEU A 2 13.54 -9.35 -12.31
C LEU A 2 12.14 -9.31 -12.94
N SER A 3 11.35 -10.38 -12.80
CA SER A 3 9.93 -10.32 -13.20
C SER A 3 9.18 -9.39 -12.25
N ASP A 4 8.17 -8.71 -12.76
CA ASP A 4 7.39 -7.74 -11.99
C ASP A 4 6.72 -8.40 -10.77
N ASN A 5 6.29 -9.67 -10.88
CA ASN A 5 5.79 -10.45 -9.75
C ASN A 5 6.84 -10.65 -8.63
N ILE A 6 8.10 -10.95 -8.97
CA ILE A 6 9.16 -11.11 -7.95
C ILE A 6 9.42 -9.79 -7.23
N LEU A 7 9.46 -8.68 -7.98
CA LEU A 7 9.62 -7.35 -7.40
C LEU A 7 8.52 -7.04 -6.39
N LEU A 8 7.26 -7.26 -6.77
CA LEU A 8 6.13 -6.96 -5.90
C LEU A 8 6.09 -7.86 -4.67
N THR A 9 6.36 -9.15 -4.83
CA THR A 9 6.47 -10.10 -3.70
C THR A 9 7.59 -9.70 -2.74
N ASP A 10 8.73 -9.22 -3.24
CA ASP A 10 9.82 -8.75 -2.39
C ASP A 10 9.46 -7.44 -1.66
N GLN A 11 8.70 -6.55 -2.31
CA GLN A 11 8.15 -5.36 -1.66
C GLN A 11 7.15 -5.71 -0.56
N HIS A 12 6.24 -6.68 -0.77
CA HIS A 12 5.34 -7.18 0.27
C HIS A 12 6.13 -7.58 1.52
N ARG A 13 7.16 -8.42 1.34
CA ARG A 13 8.03 -8.85 2.44
C ARG A 13 8.73 -7.68 3.14
N GLU A 14 9.23 -6.70 2.40
CA GLU A 14 9.89 -5.54 2.98
C GLU A 14 8.92 -4.71 3.84
N MET A 15 7.69 -4.50 3.35
CA MET A 15 6.64 -3.80 4.07
C MET A 15 6.19 -4.57 5.31
N GLU A 16 5.91 -5.87 5.18
CA GLU A 16 5.54 -6.74 6.29
C GLU A 16 6.61 -6.73 7.39
N LEU A 17 7.90 -6.89 7.03
CA LEU A 17 9.00 -6.89 8.00
C LEU A 17 9.10 -5.56 8.77
N GLY A 18 9.02 -4.43 8.07
CA GLY A 18 9.15 -3.12 8.73
C GLY A 18 7.93 -2.75 9.59
N ILE A 19 6.72 -3.16 9.19
CA ILE A 19 5.50 -2.93 9.97
C ILE A 19 5.43 -3.88 11.17
N ALA A 20 5.62 -5.19 10.96
CA ALA A 20 5.59 -6.18 12.03
C ALA A 20 6.72 -5.95 13.05
N GLY A 21 7.90 -5.50 12.58
CA GLY A 21 9.01 -5.15 13.46
C GLY A 21 8.65 -4.04 14.46
N LEU A 22 7.82 -3.07 14.07
CA LEU A 22 7.34 -2.07 15.02
C LEU A 22 6.37 -2.69 16.05
N VAL A 23 5.48 -3.57 15.60
CA VAL A 23 4.46 -4.23 16.45
C VAL A 23 5.09 -5.15 17.49
N ASP A 24 6.09 -5.95 17.10
CA ASP A 24 6.76 -6.91 17.99
C ASP A 24 7.95 -6.32 18.77
N GLY A 25 8.32 -5.07 18.47
CA GLY A 25 9.42 -4.34 19.11
C GLY A 25 10.81 -4.73 18.63
N SER A 26 10.95 -5.54 17.58
CA SER A 26 12.23 -5.91 16.98
C SER A 26 12.78 -4.89 15.98
N GLY A 27 11.90 -4.03 15.45
CA GLY A 27 12.18 -3.04 14.43
C GLY A 27 12.48 -1.64 14.96
N SER A 28 13.07 -0.83 14.09
CA SER A 28 13.42 0.56 14.35
C SER A 28 12.44 1.54 13.69
N ARG A 29 12.47 2.79 14.15
CA ARG A 29 11.75 3.90 13.52
C ARG A 29 12.08 4.03 12.03
N ALA A 30 13.34 3.82 11.66
CA ALA A 30 13.78 3.97 10.28
C ALA A 30 13.19 2.88 9.38
N GLU A 31 13.15 1.64 9.86
CA GLU A 31 12.55 0.50 9.14
C GLU A 31 11.03 0.70 9.00
N PHE A 32 10.34 1.10 10.07
CA PHE A 32 8.91 1.40 10.00
C PHE A 32 8.61 2.54 9.01
N HIS A 33 9.39 3.62 9.06
CA HIS A 33 9.22 4.75 8.13
C HIS A 33 9.43 4.33 6.68
N ALA A 34 10.47 3.53 6.41
CA ALA A 34 10.73 3.00 5.07
C ALA A 34 9.56 2.12 4.58
N ALA A 35 9.04 1.23 5.44
CA ALA A 35 7.91 0.36 5.10
C ALA A 35 6.62 1.16 4.81
N VAL A 36 6.29 2.17 5.62
CA VAL A 36 5.08 2.99 5.39
C VAL A 36 5.21 3.82 4.10
N LEU A 37 6.40 4.36 3.80
CA LEU A 37 6.64 5.06 2.54
C LEU A 37 6.55 4.10 1.33
N LEU A 38 7.10 2.89 1.48
CA LEU A 38 7.01 1.87 0.45
C LEU A 38 5.56 1.47 0.20
N LEU A 39 4.77 1.23 1.25
CA LEU A 39 3.34 0.90 1.15
C LEU A 39 2.55 2.00 0.44
N ARG A 40 2.78 3.26 0.81
CA ARG A 40 2.13 4.39 0.12
C ARG A 40 2.49 4.44 -1.37
N LYS A 41 3.75 4.14 -1.71
CA LYS A 41 4.23 4.13 -3.10
C LYS A 41 3.73 2.91 -3.89
N HIS A 42 3.62 1.76 -3.22
CA HIS A 42 3.07 0.53 -3.76
C HIS A 42 1.63 0.76 -4.24
N ILE A 43 0.77 1.19 -3.32
CA ILE A 43 -0.63 1.54 -3.61
C ILE A 43 -0.74 2.57 -4.75
N TYR A 44 0.14 3.59 -4.79
CA TYR A 44 0.17 4.54 -5.89
C TYR A 44 0.46 3.90 -7.24
N VAL A 45 1.56 3.15 -7.33
CA VAL A 45 2.00 2.53 -8.60
C VAL A 45 0.94 1.56 -9.08
N GLU A 46 0.31 0.83 -8.18
CA GLU A 46 -0.74 -0.12 -8.53
C GLU A 46 -1.98 0.57 -9.09
N GLU A 47 -2.51 1.56 -8.39
CA GLU A 47 -3.73 2.23 -8.84
C GLU A 47 -3.55 3.03 -10.12
N VAL A 48 -2.36 3.61 -10.33
CA VAL A 48 -2.07 4.50 -11.47
C VAL A 48 -1.54 3.74 -12.68
N ALA A 49 -0.79 2.65 -12.49
CA ALA A 49 -0.15 1.92 -13.58
C ALA A 49 -0.72 0.50 -13.74
N LEU A 50 -0.73 -0.30 -12.68
CA LEU A 50 -1.08 -1.72 -12.77
C LEU A 50 -2.58 -1.93 -13.01
N PHE A 51 -3.43 -1.43 -12.11
CA PHE A 51 -4.87 -1.64 -12.15
C PHE A 51 -5.54 -1.18 -13.45
N PRO A 52 -5.22 -0.01 -14.06
CA PRO A 52 -5.90 0.46 -15.27
C PRO A 52 -5.81 -0.47 -16.48
N VAL A 53 -4.76 -1.27 -16.57
CA VAL A 53 -4.61 -2.19 -17.69
C VAL A 53 -5.10 -3.60 -17.32
N ILE A 54 -5.14 -3.97 -16.03
CA ILE A 54 -5.90 -5.16 -15.59
C ILE A 54 -7.42 -4.93 -15.72
N ASP A 55 -7.91 -3.70 -15.54
CA ASP A 55 -9.34 -3.32 -15.64
C ASP A 55 -9.95 -3.62 -17.03
N ARG A 56 -9.10 -3.82 -18.04
CA ARG A 56 -9.52 -4.26 -19.37
C ARG A 56 -10.01 -5.72 -19.39
N ASP A 57 -9.62 -6.51 -18.40
CA ASP A 57 -10.13 -7.88 -18.18
C ASP A 57 -11.34 -7.87 -17.25
N ARG A 58 -12.54 -7.98 -17.85
CA ARG A 58 -13.81 -8.01 -17.12
C ARG A 58 -13.91 -9.13 -16.08
N ALA A 59 -13.15 -10.22 -16.21
CA ALA A 59 -13.15 -11.29 -15.22
C ALA A 59 -12.55 -10.86 -13.87
N ARG A 60 -11.74 -9.78 -13.85
CA ARG A 60 -11.04 -9.29 -12.65
C ARG A 60 -11.61 -8.02 -12.05
N TRP A 61 -12.66 -7.45 -12.65
CA TRP A 61 -13.30 -6.23 -12.14
C TRP A 61 -13.62 -6.30 -10.65
N MET A 62 -14.21 -7.41 -10.18
CA MET A 62 -14.57 -7.57 -8.77
C MET A 62 -13.34 -7.63 -7.85
N ALA A 63 -12.27 -8.31 -8.29
CA ALA A 63 -11.02 -8.37 -7.53
C ALA A 63 -10.38 -6.98 -7.44
N LEU A 64 -10.27 -6.24 -8.55
CA LEU A 64 -9.74 -4.87 -8.54
C LEU A 64 -10.58 -3.91 -7.69
N ALA A 65 -11.90 -4.04 -7.74
CA ALA A 65 -12.78 -3.25 -6.88
C ALA A 65 -12.50 -3.52 -5.39
N GLN A 66 -12.28 -4.78 -5.03
CA GLN A 66 -11.92 -5.18 -3.66
C GLN A 66 -10.55 -4.63 -3.25
N MET A 67 -9.52 -4.72 -4.10
CA MET A 67 -8.18 -4.16 -3.81
C MET A 67 -8.27 -2.66 -3.52
N ARG A 68 -9.01 -1.91 -4.34
CA ARG A 68 -9.23 -0.47 -4.10
C ARG A 68 -9.90 -0.20 -2.76
N TYR A 69 -10.86 -1.00 -2.31
CA TYR A 69 -11.45 -0.83 -0.98
C TYR A 69 -10.44 -1.11 0.14
N GLU A 70 -9.64 -2.16 0.00
CA GLU A 70 -8.61 -2.51 0.98
C GLU A 70 -7.50 -1.44 1.07
N HIS A 71 -7.11 -0.83 -0.06
CA HIS A 71 -6.26 0.36 -0.06
C HIS A 71 -6.90 1.52 0.72
N GLY A 72 -8.22 1.70 0.57
CA GLY A 72 -8.99 2.69 1.32
C GLY A 72 -9.01 2.42 2.83
N ASP A 73 -9.12 1.16 3.24
CA ASP A 73 -9.09 0.74 4.65
C ASP A 73 -7.70 0.94 5.26
N MET A 74 -6.62 0.72 4.50
CA MET A 74 -5.25 0.97 4.95
C MET A 74 -4.89 2.46 5.01
N TRP A 75 -5.49 3.29 4.14
CA TRP A 75 -5.08 4.67 3.92
C TRP A 75 -5.03 5.55 5.19
N PRO A 76 -6.02 5.54 6.10
CA PRO A 76 -5.99 6.35 7.31
C PRO A 76 -4.80 6.04 8.21
N HIS A 77 -4.41 4.76 8.31
CA HIS A 77 -3.29 4.32 9.13
C HIS A 77 -1.96 4.74 8.53
N ILE A 78 -1.84 4.72 7.20
CA ILE A 78 -0.68 5.25 6.47
C ILE A 78 -0.56 6.76 6.71
N GLU A 79 -1.64 7.53 6.56
CA GLU A 79 -1.63 8.99 6.77
C GLU A 79 -1.29 9.35 8.22
N SER A 80 -1.91 8.68 9.18
CA SER A 80 -1.65 8.87 10.62
C SER A 80 -0.19 8.57 10.96
N ALA A 81 0.32 7.40 10.54
CA ALA A 81 1.70 7.00 10.78
C ALA A 81 2.71 8.00 10.19
N LEU A 82 2.51 8.46 8.94
CA LEU A 82 3.38 9.45 8.30
C LEU A 82 3.35 10.80 9.03
N ALA A 83 2.17 11.27 9.46
CA ALA A 83 2.04 12.50 10.22
C ALA A 83 2.76 12.41 11.58
N LEU A 84 2.62 11.29 12.28
CA LEU A 84 3.32 11.04 13.55
C LEU A 84 4.84 10.94 13.35
N LEU A 85 5.29 10.34 12.25
CA LEU A 85 6.71 10.23 11.89
C LEU A 85 7.31 11.60 11.59
N GLU A 86 6.59 12.45 10.85
CA GLU A 86 6.99 13.84 10.57
C GLU A 86 7.06 14.67 11.86
N ALA A 87 6.08 14.51 12.74
CA ALA A 87 6.05 15.15 14.05
C ALA A 87 7.09 14.60 15.05
N ARG A 88 7.83 13.54 14.67
CA ARG A 88 8.79 12.82 15.53
C ARG A 88 8.17 12.32 16.84
N ALA A 89 6.89 11.93 16.80
CA ALA A 89 6.19 11.35 17.94
C ALA A 89 6.83 10.01 18.36
N ASP A 90 6.64 9.62 19.62
CA ASP A 90 7.14 8.34 20.13
C ASP A 90 6.57 7.14 19.36
N LEU A 91 7.34 6.06 19.27
CA LEU A 91 6.93 4.86 18.52
C LEU A 91 5.64 4.23 19.09
N GLU A 92 5.42 4.37 20.40
CA GLU A 92 4.20 3.91 21.06
C GLU A 92 2.93 4.52 20.44
N ALA A 93 2.99 5.79 20.00
CA ALA A 93 1.85 6.46 19.38
C ALA A 93 1.47 5.88 18.01
N MET A 94 2.34 5.08 17.40
CA MET A 94 2.15 4.47 16.08
C MET A 94 1.74 3.00 16.16
N LEU A 95 1.72 2.39 17.36
CA LEU A 95 1.51 0.94 17.51
C LEU A 95 0.12 0.49 17.03
N ASP A 96 -0.92 1.27 17.29
CA ASP A 96 -2.27 0.93 16.85
C ASP A 96 -2.38 0.97 15.32
N ASP A 97 -1.79 1.98 14.67
CA ASP A 97 -1.74 2.09 13.22
C ASP A 97 -0.89 0.98 12.60
N ALA A 98 0.27 0.68 13.20
CA ALA A 98 1.15 -0.40 12.74
C ALA A 98 0.45 -1.76 12.83
N ALA A 99 -0.21 -2.06 13.95
CA ALA A 99 -0.93 -3.32 14.13
C ALA A 99 -2.16 -3.41 13.20
N ALA A 100 -2.83 -2.29 12.91
CA ALA A 100 -3.90 -2.27 11.92
C ALA A 100 -3.38 -2.52 10.50
N MET A 101 -2.30 -1.83 10.11
CA MET A 101 -1.64 -2.04 8.81
C MET A 101 -1.15 -3.48 8.67
N GLU A 102 -0.49 -4.07 9.67
CA GLU A 102 -0.01 -5.46 9.63
C GLU A 102 -1.15 -6.44 9.28
N ARG A 103 -2.29 -6.33 9.98
CA ARG A 103 -3.44 -7.21 9.75
C ARG A 103 -4.06 -7.01 8.37
N LEU A 104 -4.19 -5.76 7.93
CA LEU A 104 -4.79 -5.42 6.64
C LEU A 104 -3.87 -5.85 5.49
N LEU A 105 -2.59 -5.53 5.58
CA LEU A 105 -1.56 -5.87 4.59
C LEU A 105 -1.46 -7.38 4.41
N HIS A 106 -1.35 -8.15 5.50
CA HIS A 106 -1.30 -9.60 5.41
C HIS A 106 -2.53 -10.22 4.69
N ALA A 107 -3.71 -9.65 4.91
CA ALA A 107 -4.94 -10.10 4.25
C ALA A 107 -5.05 -9.64 2.78
N HIS A 108 -4.41 -8.52 2.45
CA HIS A 108 -4.35 -7.91 1.14
C HIS A 108 -3.36 -8.65 0.24
N ASP A 109 -2.11 -8.78 0.68
CA ASP A 109 -0.98 -9.35 -0.07
C ASP A 109 -1.32 -10.74 -0.61
N ARG A 110 -1.90 -11.60 0.24
CA ARG A 110 -2.33 -12.95 -0.17
C ARG A 110 -3.34 -12.92 -1.33
N LYS A 111 -4.34 -12.04 -1.26
CA LYS A 111 -5.37 -11.95 -2.30
C LYS A 111 -4.79 -11.40 -3.59
N GLU A 112 -3.90 -10.43 -3.47
CA GLU A 112 -3.24 -9.81 -4.59
C GLU A 112 -2.33 -10.80 -5.33
N GLU A 113 -1.47 -11.53 -4.62
CA GLU A 113 -0.61 -12.56 -5.19
C GLU A 113 -1.43 -13.63 -5.94
N GLU A 114 -2.55 -14.06 -5.36
CA GLU A 114 -3.45 -15.05 -5.96
C GLU A 114 -4.18 -14.50 -7.20
N ALA A 115 -4.75 -13.30 -7.13
CA ALA A 115 -5.69 -12.78 -8.12
C ALA A 115 -5.07 -11.89 -9.21
N ILE A 116 -3.99 -11.17 -8.87
CA ILE A 116 -3.40 -10.08 -9.67
C ILE A 116 -2.05 -10.52 -10.26
N TYR A 117 -1.13 -11.07 -9.44
CA TYR A 117 0.25 -11.33 -9.91
C TYR A 117 0.32 -12.47 -10.92
N SER A 118 -0.57 -13.47 -10.81
CA SER A 118 -0.70 -14.56 -11.79
C SER A 118 -0.95 -14.07 -13.22
N VAL A 119 -1.37 -12.81 -13.41
CA VAL A 119 -1.59 -12.19 -14.72
C VAL A 119 -0.80 -10.92 -14.98
N ALA A 120 -0.17 -10.33 -13.96
CA ALA A 120 0.75 -9.20 -14.14
C ALA A 120 1.92 -9.58 -15.09
N ASP A 121 2.41 -10.81 -15.04
CA ASP A 121 3.43 -11.28 -15.99
C ASP A 121 2.90 -11.37 -17.44
N ARG A 122 1.59 -11.59 -17.63
CA ARG A 122 0.93 -11.60 -18.95
C ARG A 122 0.59 -10.19 -19.44
N TYR A 123 0.49 -9.23 -18.53
CA TYR A 123 0.20 -7.83 -18.78
C TYR A 123 1.40 -7.11 -19.41
N VAL A 124 2.62 -7.34 -18.93
CA VAL A 124 3.85 -6.71 -19.49
C VAL A 124 4.01 -7.10 -20.96
N ALA A 125 3.63 -8.33 -21.31
CA ALA A 125 3.63 -8.85 -22.67
C ALA A 125 2.56 -8.19 -23.59
N ALA A 126 1.54 -7.53 -23.04
CA ALA A 126 0.43 -6.95 -23.80
C ALA A 126 0.65 -5.47 -24.23
N GLY A 127 1.75 -4.84 -23.79
CA GLY A 127 2.34 -3.68 -24.45
C GLY A 127 1.98 -2.29 -23.91
N GLY A 128 3.03 -1.49 -23.67
CA GLY A 128 3.01 -0.02 -23.71
C GLY A 128 3.36 0.74 -22.41
N GLN A 129 3.52 0.05 -21.28
CA GLN A 129 3.92 0.66 -20.01
C GLN A 129 5.38 0.30 -19.68
N PRO A 130 6.15 1.20 -19.03
CA PRO A 130 7.46 0.83 -18.49
C PRO A 130 7.32 -0.32 -17.48
N PRO A 131 8.35 -1.15 -17.31
CA PRO A 131 8.35 -2.20 -16.28
C PRO A 131 8.02 -1.62 -14.90
N LEU A 132 7.34 -2.37 -14.02
CA LEU A 132 6.99 -1.86 -12.69
C LEU A 132 8.25 -1.42 -11.91
N ALA A 133 9.37 -2.12 -12.10
CA ALA A 133 10.66 -1.71 -11.56
C ALA A 133 11.06 -0.26 -11.93
N GLU A 134 10.83 0.15 -13.17
CA GLU A 134 11.12 1.51 -13.63
C GLU A 134 10.13 2.52 -13.06
N MET A 135 8.84 2.15 -12.96
CA MET A 135 7.84 2.99 -12.28
C MET A 135 8.22 3.21 -10.82
N PHE A 136 8.56 2.15 -10.07
CA PHE A 136 9.01 2.28 -8.69
C PHE A 136 10.30 3.10 -8.56
N ALA A 137 11.22 3.05 -9.53
CA ALA A 137 12.44 3.85 -9.47
C ALA A 137 12.21 5.35 -9.77
N SER A 138 11.33 5.66 -10.74
CA SER A 138 11.19 7.01 -11.31
C SER A 138 9.99 7.79 -10.80
N THR A 139 9.02 7.12 -10.17
CA THR A 139 7.78 7.76 -9.71
C THR A 139 7.99 8.59 -8.46
N GLU A 140 7.65 9.87 -8.57
CA GLU A 140 7.29 10.74 -7.46
C GLU A 140 5.76 10.76 -7.31
N ILE A 141 5.28 10.56 -6.08
CA ILE A 141 3.85 10.64 -5.78
C ILE A 141 3.44 12.13 -5.80
N PRO A 142 2.45 12.53 -6.61
CA PRO A 142 1.99 13.92 -6.64
C PRO A 142 1.57 14.42 -5.25
N ALA A 143 1.85 15.69 -4.97
CA ALA A 143 1.41 16.32 -3.72
C ALA A 143 -0.12 16.26 -3.60
N GLY A 144 -0.61 15.86 -2.43
CA GLY A 144 -2.05 15.71 -2.17
C GLY A 144 -2.70 14.47 -2.82
N TRP A 145 -1.92 13.61 -3.49
CA TRP A 145 -2.46 12.35 -3.99
C TRP A 145 -2.94 11.45 -2.85
N ARG A 146 -4.12 10.86 -3.05
CA ARG A 146 -4.78 9.90 -2.18
C ARG A 146 -5.21 8.69 -3.00
N CYS A 147 -5.22 7.50 -2.41
CA CYS A 147 -5.78 6.32 -3.07
C CYS A 147 -7.28 6.55 -3.39
N LEU A 148 -7.78 5.86 -4.41
CA LEU A 148 -9.12 6.11 -4.96
C LEU A 148 -10.25 5.97 -3.93
N ARG A 149 -10.06 5.12 -2.93
CA ARG A 149 -11.03 4.87 -1.85
C ARG A 149 -10.56 5.38 -0.49
N ALA A 150 -9.55 6.25 -0.46
CA ALA A 150 -9.23 6.97 0.76
C ALA A 150 -10.53 7.60 1.29
N PRO A 151 -10.85 7.45 2.58
CA PRO A 151 -12.02 8.12 3.13
C PRO A 151 -11.87 9.62 2.90
N ASP A 152 -12.99 10.31 2.75
CA ASP A 152 -12.99 11.77 2.83
C ASP A 152 -12.25 12.16 4.11
N ALA A 153 -11.46 13.24 4.04
CA ALA A 153 -10.78 13.74 5.23
C ALA A 153 -11.79 13.79 6.36
N LEU A 154 -11.53 13.04 7.44
CA LEU A 154 -12.39 13.05 8.61
C LEU A 154 -12.67 14.52 8.93
N GLY A 155 -13.94 14.89 8.93
CA GLY A 155 -14.37 16.14 9.55
C GLY A 155 -13.71 16.23 10.92
N ASP A 156 -13.37 17.46 11.31
CA ASP A 156 -12.70 17.86 12.55
C ASP A 156 -12.81 16.80 13.67
N PRO A 157 -11.71 16.35 14.32
CA PRO A 157 -11.72 15.30 15.34
C PRO A 157 -12.74 15.45 16.50
N GLY A 158 -13.41 16.61 16.62
CA GLY A 158 -14.57 16.82 17.48
C GLY A 158 -15.86 16.09 17.10
N ASP A 159 -15.95 15.47 15.90
CA ASP A 159 -17.16 14.76 15.44
C ASP A 159 -17.18 13.25 15.76
N ARG A 160 -16.21 12.73 16.52
CA ARG A 160 -16.31 11.35 17.03
C ARG A 160 -17.41 11.29 18.10
N PRO A 161 -18.43 10.43 17.96
CA PRO A 161 -19.38 10.23 19.05
C PRO A 161 -18.63 9.68 20.26
N VAL A 162 -18.75 10.40 21.37
CA VAL A 162 -18.25 9.95 22.67
C VAL A 162 -19.08 8.72 23.05
N ALA A 163 -18.42 7.57 23.15
CA ALA A 163 -19.00 6.35 23.71
C ALA A 163 -19.16 6.47 25.23
#